data_AF-A0A8X6W6N7-F1
#
_entry.id   AF-A0A8X6W6N7-F1
#
_cell.length_a   1.000
_cell.length_b   1.000
_cell.length_c   1.000
_cell.angle_alpha   90.00
_cell.angle_beta   90.00
_cell.angle_gamma   90.00
#
_symmetry.space_group_name_H-M   'P 1'
#
loop_
_entity.id
_entity.type
_entity.pdbx_description
1 polymer ?
#
loop_
_entity_poly.entity_id
_entity_poly.type
_entity_poly.pdbx_seq_one_letter_code
_entity_poly.pdbx_strand_id
1 'polypeptide(L)'
;MIEEREVLFANSYLLRASEILKGNPEIYENFLSVLCKYHQSTRPPVELYKELKEVLKDYPTLMRDFIIFLKPEQAKECGKYKEHVALNRIREFFWKIEVHFKHQPQYITRILRTFAQLQQQVDITSAEVITALQPLLRNQSHLMEELYNLLPDVNPPEYLMTDFEAVNMPNSDEDNSSVDSCEDIVIPDIPDPYGGKDCPCDCHNSSSDNRMLNKSRHCVKCGVRLRSLYRLISYRLQVLLP
;
A
#
# COMPACT_ATOMS: atom_id res chain seq x y z
N MET A 1 6.29 16.91 -11.83
CA MET A 1 6.15 15.46 -12.12
C MET A 1 4.98 14.81 -11.40
N ILE A 2 4.88 14.79 -10.06
CA ILE A 2 3.71 14.17 -9.37
C ILE A 2 2.43 14.96 -9.63
N GLU A 3 2.45 16.29 -9.41
CA GLU A 3 1.27 17.15 -9.64
C GLU A 3 0.77 17.12 -11.08
N GLU A 4 1.68 17.19 -12.06
CA GLU A 4 1.34 17.11 -13.48
C GLU A 4 0.63 15.79 -13.85
N ARG A 5 1.03 14.68 -13.24
CA ARG A 5 0.38 13.38 -13.43
C ARG A 5 -1.01 13.33 -12.78
N GLU A 6 -1.18 13.91 -11.59
CA GLU A 6 -2.51 14.02 -10.97
C GLU A 6 -3.45 14.87 -11.84
N VAL A 7 -2.94 15.93 -12.47
CA VAL A 7 -3.70 16.77 -13.41
C VAL A 7 -4.10 15.98 -14.66
N LEU A 8 -3.17 15.24 -15.28
CA LEU A 8 -3.48 14.38 -16.43
C LEU A 8 -4.51 13.30 -16.08
N PHE A 9 -4.42 12.74 -14.87
CA PHE A 9 -5.37 11.77 -14.36
C PHE A 9 -6.77 12.38 -14.19
N ALA A 10 -6.88 13.54 -13.55
CA ALA A 10 -8.13 14.28 -13.42
C ALA A 10 -8.75 14.63 -14.79
N ASN A 11 -7.92 15.09 -15.74
CA ASN A 11 -8.37 15.38 -17.10
C ASN A 11 -8.90 14.13 -17.82
N SER A 12 -8.23 12.99 -17.65
CA SER A 12 -8.67 11.71 -18.24
C SER A 12 -10.01 11.25 -17.66
N TYR A 13 -10.23 11.47 -16.35
CA TYR A 13 -11.51 11.20 -15.71
C TYR A 13 -12.63 12.11 -16.25
N LEU A 14 -12.38 13.42 -16.39
CA LEU A 14 -13.35 14.35 -16.95
C LEU A 14 -13.68 14.04 -18.41
N LEU A 15 -12.67 13.69 -19.22
CA LEU A 15 -12.89 13.28 -20.60
C LEU A 15 -13.75 12.02 -20.68
N ARG A 16 -13.47 11.01 -19.85
CA ARG A 16 -14.29 9.80 -19.75
C ARG A 16 -15.72 10.12 -19.32
N ALA A 17 -15.91 10.97 -18.32
CA ALA A 17 -17.23 11.42 -17.88
C ALA A 17 -17.99 12.11 -19.01
N SER A 18 -17.31 12.97 -19.79
CA SER A 18 -17.91 13.65 -20.94
C SER A 18 -18.38 12.68 -22.03
N GLU A 19 -17.62 11.61 -22.29
CA GLU A 19 -17.98 10.64 -23.32
C GLU A 19 -19.14 9.74 -22.87
N ILE A 20 -19.13 9.28 -21.60
CA ILE A 20 -20.20 8.44 -21.04
C ILE A 20 -21.51 9.24 -20.92
N LEU A 21 -21.43 10.51 -20.53
CA LEU A 21 -22.59 11.37 -20.30
C LEU A 21 -23.04 12.14 -21.57
N LYS A 22 -22.40 11.89 -22.72
CA LYS A 22 -22.70 12.58 -23.99
C LYS A 22 -24.16 12.50 -24.41
N GLY A 23 -24.83 11.39 -24.10
CA GLY A 23 -26.27 11.19 -24.37
C GLY A 23 -27.22 11.86 -23.37
N ASN A 24 -26.71 12.38 -22.25
CA ASN A 24 -27.50 12.97 -21.16
C ASN A 24 -26.86 14.29 -20.69
N PRO A 25 -26.94 15.37 -21.51
CA PRO A 25 -26.26 16.63 -21.25
C PRO A 25 -26.67 17.28 -19.92
N GLU A 26 -27.93 17.13 -19.50
CA GLU A 26 -28.42 17.64 -18.21
C GLU A 26 -27.67 17.00 -17.02
N ILE A 27 -27.39 15.70 -17.07
CA ILE A 27 -26.63 15.01 -16.02
C ILE A 27 -25.18 15.48 -16.03
N TYR A 28 -24.58 15.69 -17.21
CA TYR A 28 -23.23 16.23 -17.33
C TYR A 28 -23.12 17.66 -16.77
N GLU A 29 -24.10 18.53 -17.05
CA GLU A 29 -24.17 19.87 -16.48
C GLU A 29 -24.33 19.84 -14.96
N ASN A 30 -25.21 18.98 -14.43
CA ASN A 30 -25.39 18.79 -12.99
C ASN A 30 -24.10 18.28 -12.33
N PHE A 31 -23.41 17.33 -12.95
CA PHE A 31 -22.12 16.81 -12.51
C PHE A 31 -21.06 17.93 -12.40
N LEU A 32 -20.90 18.74 -13.44
CA LEU A 32 -19.98 19.88 -13.42
C LEU A 32 -20.40 20.95 -12.41
N SER A 33 -21.70 21.20 -12.27
CA SER A 33 -22.25 22.15 -11.29
C SER A 33 -21.85 21.76 -9.86
N VAL A 34 -21.98 20.47 -9.51
CA VAL A 34 -21.58 19.95 -8.19
C VAL A 34 -20.07 20.14 -7.98
N LEU A 35 -19.23 19.81 -8.95
CA LEU A 35 -17.77 20.02 -8.86
C LEU A 35 -17.39 21.50 -8.68
N CYS A 36 -18.00 22.39 -9.46
CA CYS A 36 -17.74 23.83 -9.38
C CYS A 36 -18.20 24.44 -8.05
N LYS A 37 -19.38 24.04 -7.56
CA LYS A 37 -19.88 24.46 -6.24
C LYS A 37 -18.97 23.98 -5.13
N TYR A 38 -18.52 22.74 -5.21
CA TYR A 38 -17.60 22.19 -4.22
C TYR A 38 -16.25 22.92 -4.20
N HIS A 39 -15.70 23.27 -5.36
CA HIS A 39 -14.44 24.02 -5.47
C HIS A 39 -14.49 25.37 -4.74
N GLN A 40 -15.66 25.99 -4.64
CA GLN A 40 -15.89 27.25 -3.92
C GLN A 40 -16.27 27.05 -2.44
N SER A 41 -16.37 25.79 -1.98
CA SER A 41 -16.82 25.43 -0.64
C SER A 41 -15.67 24.97 0.25
N THR A 42 -15.92 24.91 1.56
CA THR A 42 -15.02 24.30 2.56
C THR A 42 -15.48 22.91 2.98
N ARG A 43 -16.43 22.31 2.24
CA ARG A 43 -17.02 21.01 2.57
C ARG A 43 -15.97 19.90 2.46
N PRO A 44 -16.08 18.82 3.27
CA PRO A 44 -15.19 17.68 3.14
C PRO A 44 -15.44 16.90 1.82
N PRO A 45 -14.42 16.25 1.24
CA PRO A 45 -14.58 15.45 0.01
C PRO A 45 -15.60 14.32 0.10
N VAL A 46 -15.92 13.86 1.32
CA VAL A 46 -16.95 12.84 1.58
C VAL A 46 -18.34 13.37 1.22
N GLU A 47 -18.63 14.65 1.47
CA GLU A 47 -19.90 15.26 1.07
C GLU A 47 -20.00 15.38 -0.45
N LEU A 48 -18.91 15.78 -1.11
CA LEU A 48 -18.84 15.77 -2.58
C LEU A 48 -19.13 14.37 -3.14
N TYR A 49 -18.53 13.34 -2.56
CA TYR A 49 -18.78 11.96 -2.99
C TYR A 49 -20.26 11.58 -2.88
N LYS A 50 -20.93 11.96 -1.78
CA LYS A 50 -22.36 11.69 -1.57
C LYS A 50 -23.22 12.44 -2.59
N GLU A 51 -22.95 13.72 -2.85
CA GLU A 51 -23.68 14.50 -3.85
C GLU A 51 -23.49 13.93 -5.27
N LEU A 52 -22.24 13.61 -5.65
CA LEU A 52 -21.94 13.01 -6.94
C LEU A 52 -22.58 11.63 -7.11
N LYS A 53 -22.70 10.85 -6.03
CA LYS A 53 -23.36 9.54 -6.06
C LYS A 53 -24.84 9.64 -6.46
N GLU A 54 -25.53 10.70 -6.03
CA GLU A 54 -26.93 10.92 -6.41
C GLU A 54 -27.05 11.39 -7.87
N VAL A 55 -26.16 12.28 -8.31
CA VAL A 55 -26.13 12.76 -9.70
C VAL A 55 -25.78 11.64 -10.69
N LEU A 56 -24.84 10.77 -10.31
CA LEU A 56 -24.29 9.70 -11.14
C LEU A 56 -24.86 8.31 -10.79
N LYS A 57 -26.05 8.25 -10.17
CA LYS A 57 -26.67 6.99 -9.72
C LYS A 57 -26.80 5.94 -10.82
N ASP A 58 -27.10 6.38 -12.05
CA ASP A 58 -27.27 5.52 -13.22
C ASP A 58 -25.92 5.20 -13.92
N TYR A 59 -24.81 5.78 -13.43
CA TYR A 59 -23.45 5.63 -13.95
C TYR A 59 -22.48 5.16 -12.87
N PRO A 60 -22.69 3.95 -12.29
CA PRO A 60 -21.89 3.45 -11.18
C PRO A 60 -20.40 3.26 -11.52
N THR A 61 -20.04 3.12 -12.80
CA THR A 61 -18.66 3.05 -13.27
C THR A 61 -17.91 4.36 -13.04
N LEU A 62 -18.53 5.52 -13.30
CA LEU A 62 -17.94 6.83 -13.04
C LEU A 62 -17.72 7.04 -11.53
N MET A 63 -18.68 6.62 -10.70
CA MET A 63 -18.52 6.70 -9.25
C MET A 63 -17.43 5.77 -8.73
N ARG A 64 -17.23 4.60 -9.34
CA ARG A 64 -16.12 3.70 -9.00
C ARG A 64 -14.78 4.34 -9.34
N ASP A 65 -14.67 4.92 -10.53
CA ASP A 65 -13.45 5.61 -10.96
C ASP A 65 -13.13 6.82 -10.06
N PHE A 66 -14.16 7.49 -9.53
CA PHE A 66 -13.97 8.63 -8.64
C PHE A 66 -13.36 8.26 -7.27
N ILE A 67 -13.50 7.01 -6.81
CA ILE A 67 -13.01 6.57 -5.49
C ILE A 67 -11.52 6.86 -5.31
N ILE A 68 -10.73 6.79 -6.37
CA ILE A 68 -9.28 6.99 -6.34
C ILE A 68 -8.85 8.44 -6.01
N PHE A 69 -9.76 9.41 -6.09
CA PHE A 69 -9.50 10.80 -5.67
C PHE A 69 -9.67 10.99 -4.16
N LEU A 70 -10.28 10.03 -3.47
CA LEU A 70 -10.45 10.07 -2.02
C LEU A 70 -9.15 9.72 -1.31
N LYS A 71 -8.96 10.23 -0.10
CA LYS A 71 -7.95 9.72 0.83
C LYS A 71 -8.41 8.39 1.46
N PRO A 72 -7.50 7.57 2.00
CA PRO A 72 -7.87 6.31 2.67
C PRO A 72 -8.95 6.47 3.74
N GLU A 73 -8.87 7.52 4.56
CA GLU A 73 -9.83 7.80 5.63
C GLU A 73 -11.20 8.18 5.08
N GLN A 74 -11.23 8.97 4.00
CA GLN A 74 -12.44 9.40 3.31
C GLN A 74 -13.12 8.23 2.61
N ALA A 75 -12.35 7.38 1.94
CA ALA A 75 -12.85 6.16 1.32
C ALA A 75 -13.44 5.20 2.37
N LYS A 76 -12.83 5.10 3.56
CA LYS A 76 -13.39 4.35 4.68
C LYS A 76 -14.73 4.92 5.14
N GLU A 77 -14.83 6.22 5.31
CA GLU A 77 -16.08 6.89 5.68
C GLU A 77 -17.20 6.68 4.63
N CYS A 78 -16.83 6.65 3.35
CA CYS A 78 -17.76 6.33 2.26
C CYS A 78 -18.10 4.83 2.13
N GLY A 79 -17.52 3.94 2.94
CA GLY A 79 -17.69 2.49 2.84
C GLY A 79 -17.04 1.87 1.58
N LYS A 80 -15.98 2.51 1.08
CA LYS A 80 -15.26 2.19 -0.18
C LYS A 80 -13.77 1.94 0.00
N TYR A 81 -13.36 1.62 1.22
CA TYR A 81 -11.95 1.40 1.55
C TYR A 81 -11.32 0.26 0.73
N LYS A 82 -12.01 -0.87 0.59
CA LYS A 82 -11.49 -2.04 -0.15
C LYS A 82 -11.26 -1.70 -1.62
N GLU A 83 -12.25 -1.07 -2.26
CA GLU A 83 -12.16 -0.61 -3.64
C GLU A 83 -11.05 0.44 -3.81
N HIS A 84 -10.95 1.39 -2.87
CA HIS A 84 -9.89 2.39 -2.87
C HIS A 84 -8.49 1.77 -2.80
N VAL A 85 -8.28 0.79 -1.90
CA VAL A 85 -6.99 0.09 -1.79
C VAL A 85 -6.68 -0.68 -3.07
N ALA A 86 -7.64 -1.39 -3.65
CA ALA A 86 -7.45 -2.13 -4.88
C ALA A 86 -7.06 -1.20 -6.06
N LEU A 87 -7.78 -0.08 -6.23
CA LEU A 87 -7.48 0.90 -7.27
C LEU A 87 -6.10 1.53 -7.12
N ASN A 88 -5.68 1.85 -5.89
CA ASN A 88 -4.34 2.39 -5.65
C ASN A 88 -3.24 1.35 -5.91
N ARG A 89 -3.42 0.09 -5.51
CA ARG A 89 -2.46 -0.97 -5.85
C ARG A 89 -2.30 -1.13 -7.36
N ILE A 90 -3.40 -1.10 -8.12
CA ILE A 90 -3.35 -1.14 -9.59
C ILE A 90 -2.58 0.06 -10.14
N ARG A 91 -2.83 1.26 -9.62
CA ARG A 91 -2.14 2.49 -10.03
C ARG A 91 -0.65 2.43 -9.72
N GLU A 92 -0.27 1.95 -8.55
CA GLU A 92 1.12 1.75 -8.16
C GLU A 92 1.83 0.76 -9.07
N PHE A 93 1.18 -0.34 -9.43
CA PHE A 93 1.71 -1.32 -10.38
C PHE A 93 1.97 -0.72 -11.77
N PHE A 94 0.99 0.01 -12.33
CA PHE A 94 1.19 0.69 -13.62
C PHE A 94 2.30 1.74 -13.54
N TRP A 95 2.38 2.48 -12.43
CA TRP A 95 3.47 3.42 -12.24
C TRP A 95 4.83 2.74 -12.16
N LYS A 96 4.96 1.61 -11.47
CA LYS A 96 6.20 0.83 -11.44
C LYS A 96 6.58 0.33 -12.83
N ILE A 97 5.62 -0.10 -13.65
CA ILE A 97 5.84 -0.43 -15.06
C ILE A 97 6.37 0.79 -15.82
N GLU A 98 5.73 1.95 -15.69
CA GLU A 98 6.15 3.18 -16.37
C GLU A 98 7.57 3.59 -16.00
N VAL A 99 7.91 3.55 -14.70
CA VAL A 99 9.24 3.90 -14.20
C VAL A 99 10.29 2.89 -14.68
N HIS A 100 9.98 1.59 -14.60
CA HIS A 100 10.89 0.52 -14.99
C HIS A 100 11.17 0.55 -16.50
N PHE A 101 10.15 0.77 -17.32
CA PHE A 101 10.25 0.78 -18.78
C PHE A 101 10.29 2.20 -19.38
N LYS A 102 10.71 3.21 -18.62
CA LYS A 102 10.73 4.63 -19.05
C LYS A 102 11.46 4.87 -20.38
N HIS A 103 12.48 4.06 -20.68
CA HIS A 103 13.26 4.15 -21.92
C HIS A 103 12.70 3.28 -23.06
N GLN A 104 11.61 2.55 -22.82
CA GLN A 104 10.98 1.61 -23.76
C GLN A 104 9.46 1.84 -23.83
N PRO A 105 8.98 2.99 -24.33
CA PRO A 105 7.54 3.31 -24.39
C PRO A 105 6.74 2.33 -25.26
N GLN A 106 7.40 1.68 -26.23
CA GLN A 106 6.85 0.59 -27.04
C GLN A 106 6.35 -0.56 -26.17
N TYR A 107 7.08 -0.86 -25.08
CA TYR A 107 6.79 -1.97 -24.18
C TYR A 107 5.59 -1.67 -23.30
N ILE A 108 5.53 -0.45 -22.75
CA ILE A 108 4.38 0.05 -21.98
C ILE A 108 3.12 0.00 -22.85
N THR A 109 3.20 0.51 -24.08
CA THR A 109 2.07 0.47 -25.05
C THR A 109 1.63 -0.97 -25.32
N ARG A 110 2.56 -1.92 -25.44
CA ARG A 110 2.24 -3.34 -25.63
C ARG A 110 1.52 -3.94 -24.43
N ILE A 111 2.00 -3.66 -23.22
CA ILE A 111 1.34 -4.08 -21.97
C ILE A 111 -0.08 -3.52 -21.87
N LEU A 112 -0.25 -2.21 -22.09
CA LEU A 112 -1.56 -1.55 -22.05
C LEU A 112 -2.52 -2.12 -23.10
N ARG A 113 -2.03 -2.44 -24.30
CA ARG A 113 -2.83 -3.08 -25.34
C ARG A 113 -3.28 -4.49 -24.93
N THR A 114 -2.41 -5.26 -24.28
CA THR A 114 -2.78 -6.57 -23.74
C THR A 114 -3.86 -6.42 -22.66
N PHE A 115 -3.74 -5.48 -21.73
CA PHE A 115 -4.80 -5.18 -20.77
C PHE A 115 -6.12 -4.78 -21.43
N ALA A 116 -6.09 -3.94 -22.46
CA ALA A 116 -7.29 -3.54 -23.19
C ALA A 116 -7.96 -4.71 -23.93
N GLN A 117 -7.19 -5.67 -24.44
CA GLN A 117 -7.71 -6.90 -25.05
C GLN A 117 -8.36 -7.81 -24.00
N LEU A 118 -7.71 -7.98 -22.85
CA LEU A 118 -8.22 -8.75 -21.73
C LEU A 118 -9.55 -8.18 -21.19
N GLN A 119 -9.70 -6.86 -21.16
CA GLN A 119 -10.94 -6.19 -20.74
C GLN A 119 -12.14 -6.42 -21.68
N GLN A 120 -11.91 -6.85 -22.93
CA GLN A 120 -13.00 -7.14 -23.88
C GLN A 120 -13.57 -8.55 -23.71
N GLN A 121 -12.93 -9.40 -22.92
CA GLN A 121 -13.39 -10.76 -22.66
C GLN A 121 -14.43 -10.76 -21.53
N VAL A 122 -15.51 -11.53 -21.71
CA VAL A 122 -16.67 -11.54 -20.78
C VAL A 122 -16.38 -12.32 -19.50
N ASP A 123 -15.58 -13.39 -19.58
CA ASP A 123 -15.28 -14.30 -18.46
C ASP A 123 -13.77 -14.52 -18.30
N ILE A 124 -13.06 -13.43 -17.99
CA ILE A 124 -11.60 -13.49 -17.82
C ILE A 124 -11.21 -14.07 -16.45
N THR A 125 -10.36 -15.08 -16.46
CA THR A 125 -9.83 -15.70 -15.25
C THR A 125 -8.45 -15.12 -14.86
N SER A 126 -8.12 -15.18 -13.57
CA SER A 126 -6.81 -14.77 -13.05
C SER A 126 -5.65 -15.47 -13.79
N ALA A 127 -5.81 -16.76 -14.13
CA ALA A 127 -4.81 -17.55 -14.85
C ALA A 127 -4.57 -17.07 -16.30
N GLU A 128 -5.61 -16.59 -16.99
CA GLU A 128 -5.50 -16.04 -18.34
C GLU A 128 -4.78 -14.69 -18.32
N VAL A 129 -5.07 -13.84 -17.33
CA VAL A 129 -4.36 -12.58 -17.10
C VAL A 129 -2.87 -12.84 -16.89
N ILE A 130 -2.52 -13.79 -16.02
CA ILE A 130 -1.14 -14.20 -15.77
C ILE A 130 -0.49 -14.72 -17.06
N THR A 131 -1.13 -15.64 -17.78
CA THR A 131 -0.58 -16.23 -19.00
C THR A 131 -0.30 -15.18 -20.08
N ALA A 132 -1.19 -14.18 -20.22
CA ALA A 132 -1.03 -13.11 -21.20
C ALA A 132 0.09 -12.12 -20.82
N LEU A 133 0.25 -11.81 -19.54
CA LEU A 133 1.21 -10.80 -19.05
C LEU A 133 2.59 -11.38 -18.69
N GLN A 134 2.66 -12.65 -18.33
CA GLN A 134 3.91 -13.34 -17.99
C GLN A 134 5.01 -13.19 -19.05
N PRO A 135 4.78 -13.34 -20.38
CA PRO A 135 5.84 -13.10 -21.37
C PRO A 135 6.28 -11.63 -21.44
N LEU A 136 5.42 -10.69 -21.03
CA LEU A 136 5.69 -9.26 -20.96
C LEU A 136 6.30 -8.82 -19.62
N LEU A 137 6.48 -9.75 -18.68
CA LEU A 137 7.04 -9.46 -17.36
C LEU A 137 8.12 -10.48 -16.95
N ARG A 138 8.46 -11.43 -17.86
CA ARG A 138 9.24 -12.65 -17.60
C ARG A 138 10.59 -12.43 -16.90
N ASN A 139 11.23 -11.28 -17.09
CA ASN A 139 12.52 -10.96 -16.49
C ASN A 139 12.42 -10.12 -15.20
N GLN A 140 11.21 -9.88 -14.69
CA GLN A 140 10.94 -8.97 -13.58
C GLN A 140 10.15 -9.70 -12.48
N SER A 141 10.86 -10.44 -11.62
CA SER A 141 10.26 -11.20 -10.52
C SER A 141 9.36 -10.35 -9.62
N HIS A 142 9.79 -9.13 -9.30
CA HIS A 142 9.02 -8.20 -8.47
C HIS A 142 7.70 -7.73 -9.11
N LEU A 143 7.67 -7.49 -10.42
CA LEU A 143 6.44 -7.11 -11.12
C LEU A 143 5.48 -8.28 -11.28
N MET A 144 6.02 -9.50 -11.46
CA MET A 144 5.20 -10.71 -11.47
C MET A 144 4.56 -10.96 -10.10
N GLU A 145 5.33 -10.87 -9.01
CA GLU A 145 4.81 -11.00 -7.64
C GLU A 145 3.72 -9.97 -7.33
N GLU A 146 3.91 -8.73 -7.77
CA GLU A 146 2.90 -7.68 -7.61
C GLU A 146 1.63 -7.95 -8.45
N LEU A 147 1.77 -8.46 -9.68
CA LEU A 147 0.64 -8.88 -10.50
C LEU A 147 -0.17 -9.98 -9.80
N TYR A 148 0.49 -10.97 -9.19
CA TYR A 148 -0.19 -12.02 -8.43
C TYR A 148 -0.95 -11.44 -7.23
N ASN A 149 -0.37 -10.49 -6.50
CA ASN A 149 -1.01 -9.82 -5.36
C ASN A 149 -2.18 -8.90 -5.73
N LEU A 150 -2.29 -8.50 -7.01
CA LEU A 150 -3.42 -7.72 -7.52
C LEU A 150 -4.65 -8.59 -7.86
N LEU A 151 -4.44 -9.87 -8.13
CA LEU A 151 -5.49 -10.76 -8.57
C LEU A 151 -6.24 -11.34 -7.36
N PRO A 152 -7.59 -11.30 -7.35
CA PRO A 152 -8.39 -11.71 -6.20
C PRO A 152 -8.37 -13.23 -5.93
N ASP A 153 -8.11 -14.05 -6.95
CA ASP A 153 -8.25 -15.52 -6.88
C ASP A 153 -6.92 -16.26 -6.78
N VAL A 154 -5.80 -15.55 -6.63
CA VAL A 154 -4.49 -16.17 -6.47
C VAL A 154 -4.27 -16.41 -4.98
N ASN A 155 -4.18 -17.68 -4.58
CA ASN A 155 -3.78 -18.02 -3.22
C ASN A 155 -2.46 -17.32 -2.88
N PRO A 156 -2.33 -16.71 -1.69
CA PRO A 156 -1.04 -16.19 -1.23
C PRO A 156 0.01 -17.29 -1.41
N PRO A 157 1.18 -16.97 -1.99
CA PRO A 157 2.24 -17.95 -2.14
C PRO A 157 2.53 -18.69 -0.83
N GLU A 158 2.81 -19.97 -0.91
CA GLU A 158 2.97 -20.87 0.26
C GLU A 158 4.04 -20.37 1.25
N TYR A 159 5.02 -19.58 0.79
CA TYR A 159 6.01 -18.94 1.66
C TYR A 159 5.48 -17.79 2.54
N LEU A 160 4.32 -17.22 2.21
CA LEU A 160 3.58 -16.27 3.07
C LEU A 160 2.64 -16.99 4.05
N MET A 161 2.39 -18.27 3.84
CA MET A 161 1.69 -19.14 4.78
C MET A 161 2.70 -19.71 5.78
N THR A 162 3.32 -18.84 6.57
CA THR A 162 4.11 -19.30 7.72
C THR A 162 3.21 -20.04 8.70
N ASP A 163 3.74 -21.08 9.36
CA ASP A 163 3.08 -21.72 10.50
C ASP A 163 2.60 -20.62 11.47
N PHE A 164 1.29 -20.46 11.60
CA PHE A 164 0.73 -19.55 12.58
C PHE A 164 1.06 -20.11 13.96
N GLU A 165 1.68 -19.30 14.84
CA GLU A 165 1.66 -19.62 16.26
C GLU A 165 0.21 -19.62 16.73
N ALA A 166 -0.25 -20.75 17.26
CA ALA A 166 -1.55 -20.82 17.91
C ALA A 166 -1.48 -20.02 19.22
N VAL A 167 -1.96 -18.77 19.17
CA VAL A 167 -2.11 -17.94 20.36
C VAL A 167 -3.27 -18.51 21.19
N ASN A 168 -2.96 -19.27 22.23
CA ASN A 168 -3.94 -19.66 23.23
C ASN A 168 -4.25 -18.46 24.11
N MET A 169 -5.29 -17.70 23.75
CA MET A 169 -5.82 -16.66 24.63
C MET A 169 -6.51 -17.35 25.81
N PRO A 170 -6.07 -17.16 27.06
CA PRO A 170 -6.79 -17.70 28.21
C PRO A 170 -8.22 -17.13 28.21
N ASN A 171 -9.21 -18.02 28.29
CA ASN A 171 -10.62 -17.63 28.27
C ASN A 171 -10.90 -16.66 29.43
N SER A 172 -11.36 -15.46 29.10
CA SER A 172 -11.69 -14.39 30.03
C SER A 172 -13.07 -14.59 30.67
N ASP A 173 -13.33 -15.79 31.20
CA ASP A 173 -14.60 -16.10 31.85
C ASP A 173 -14.50 -16.25 33.38
N GLU A 174 -13.34 -15.99 33.97
CA GLU A 174 -13.23 -15.86 35.43
C GLU A 174 -12.46 -14.59 35.82
N ASP A 175 -13.25 -13.66 36.34
CA ASP A 175 -12.89 -12.58 37.24
C ASP A 175 -12.49 -11.20 36.68
N ASN A 176 -13.08 -10.21 37.33
CA ASN A 176 -13.30 -8.86 36.84
C ASN A 176 -12.26 -7.91 37.45
N SER A 177 -11.03 -7.84 36.90
CA SER A 177 -10.17 -6.64 37.00
C SER A 177 -8.80 -6.83 36.33
N SER A 178 -8.67 -6.46 35.06
CA SER A 178 -7.55 -5.68 34.51
C SER A 178 -7.65 -5.68 32.99
N VAL A 179 -8.07 -4.54 32.44
CA VAL A 179 -7.69 -4.18 31.08
C VAL A 179 -6.16 -4.20 31.00
N ASP A 180 -5.62 -4.87 29.99
CA ASP A 180 -4.20 -5.02 29.67
C ASP A 180 -3.53 -6.32 30.17
N SER A 181 -3.94 -7.46 29.60
CA SER A 181 -3.12 -8.69 29.63
C SER A 181 -2.04 -8.59 28.56
N CYS A 182 -1.05 -7.72 28.77
CA CYS A 182 0.22 -7.81 28.07
C CYS A 182 1.03 -9.00 28.63
N GLU A 183 1.86 -9.62 27.80
CA GLU A 183 2.90 -10.52 28.30
C GLU A 183 3.99 -9.71 29.00
N ASP A 184 4.13 -9.89 30.32
CA ASP A 184 5.27 -9.34 31.07
C ASP A 184 6.54 -10.09 30.70
N ILE A 185 7.32 -9.52 29.78
CA ILE A 185 8.65 -10.03 29.42
C ILE A 185 9.59 -9.78 30.61
N VAL A 186 9.90 -10.82 31.38
CA VAL A 186 10.95 -10.77 32.41
C VAL A 186 12.31 -10.74 31.71
N ILE A 187 12.87 -9.54 31.59
CA ILE A 187 14.25 -9.38 31.12
C ILE A 187 15.16 -9.98 32.20
N PRO A 188 16.00 -10.98 31.88
CA PRO A 188 16.99 -11.47 32.83
C PRO A 188 17.93 -10.31 33.19
N ASP A 189 18.14 -10.05 34.49
CA ASP A 189 19.10 -9.04 35.00
C ASP A 189 20.57 -9.37 34.69
N ILE A 190 20.82 -10.35 33.83
CA ILE A 190 22.14 -10.78 33.43
C ILE A 190 22.70 -9.68 32.51
N PRO A 191 23.86 -9.09 32.84
CA PRO A 191 24.48 -8.10 31.97
C PRO A 191 24.80 -8.73 30.61
N ASP A 192 24.28 -8.16 29.52
CA ASP A 192 24.68 -8.59 28.17
C ASP A 192 26.17 -8.27 27.99
N PRO A 193 27.03 -9.28 27.77
CA PRO A 193 28.45 -9.04 27.61
C PRO A 193 28.78 -8.26 26.33
N TYR A 194 27.88 -8.15 25.34
CA TYR A 194 28.16 -7.51 24.05
C TYR A 194 27.67 -6.05 23.96
N GLY A 195 28.35 -5.23 23.15
CA GLY A 195 27.96 -3.84 22.89
C GLY A 195 28.27 -2.84 24.02
N GLY A 196 28.76 -3.31 25.17
CA GLY A 196 29.25 -2.49 26.29
C GLY A 196 30.78 -2.31 26.30
N LYS A 197 31.29 -1.76 27.41
CA LYS A 197 32.74 -1.61 27.67
C LYS A 197 33.45 -2.95 27.87
N ASP A 198 32.69 -3.99 28.23
CA ASP A 198 33.19 -5.34 28.48
C ASP A 198 32.94 -6.30 27.30
N CYS A 199 32.65 -5.74 26.11
CA CYS A 199 32.43 -6.50 24.88
C CYS A 199 33.57 -7.48 24.58
N PRO A 200 33.33 -8.81 24.60
CA PRO A 200 34.35 -9.82 24.35
C PRO A 200 34.60 -10.06 22.86
N CYS A 201 34.17 -9.15 21.96
CA CYS A 201 34.43 -9.33 20.53
C CYS A 201 35.92 -9.15 20.21
N ASP A 202 36.44 -10.00 19.33
CA ASP A 202 37.79 -9.85 18.78
C ASP A 202 37.95 -8.59 17.91
N CYS A 203 36.82 -7.96 17.57
CA CYS A 203 36.75 -6.73 16.78
C CYS A 203 37.42 -5.52 17.44
N HIS A 204 37.65 -5.57 18.76
CA HIS A 204 38.39 -4.55 19.51
C HIS A 204 39.90 -4.77 19.55
N ASN A 205 40.39 -5.95 19.14
CA ASN A 205 41.82 -6.27 19.15
C ASN A 205 42.41 -6.35 17.73
N SER A 206 41.57 -6.59 16.72
CA SER A 206 41.99 -6.80 15.33
C SER A 206 41.80 -5.59 14.42
N SER A 207 41.32 -4.46 14.94
CA SER A 207 40.98 -3.26 14.14
C SER A 207 42.02 -2.16 14.29
N SER A 208 42.35 -1.47 13.20
CA SER A 208 43.21 -0.28 13.19
C SER A 208 42.46 1.01 13.56
N ASP A 209 41.13 0.96 13.72
CA ASP A 209 40.31 2.10 14.09
C ASP A 209 40.39 2.34 15.60
N ASN A 210 40.98 3.46 16.01
CA ASN A 210 41.10 3.87 17.43
C ASN A 210 39.75 3.90 18.15
N ARG A 211 38.64 4.12 17.43
CA ARG A 211 37.28 4.09 18.01
C ARG A 211 36.80 2.68 18.33
N MET A 212 37.29 1.67 17.59
CA MET A 212 37.05 0.26 17.89
C MET A 212 37.97 -0.19 19.02
N LEU A 213 39.24 0.20 19.02
CA LEU A 213 40.18 -0.12 20.11
C LEU A 213 39.73 0.45 21.46
N ASN A 214 39.25 1.70 21.47
CA ASN A 214 38.74 2.37 22.67
C ASN A 214 37.32 1.96 23.05
N LYS A 215 36.75 0.93 22.40
CA LYS A 215 35.41 0.40 22.64
C LYS A 215 34.31 1.46 22.60
N SER A 216 34.54 2.56 21.86
CA SER A 216 33.58 3.65 21.65
C SER A 216 32.67 3.41 20.44
N ARG A 217 33.02 2.44 19.60
CA ARG A 217 32.24 1.98 18.46
C ARG A 217 32.34 0.45 18.39
N HIS A 218 31.27 -0.21 17.95
CA HIS A 218 31.20 -1.66 17.83
C HIS A 218 30.88 -2.07 16.39
N CYS A 219 31.23 -3.31 16.02
CA CYS A 219 30.90 -3.84 14.70
C CYS A 219 29.39 -4.08 14.57
N VAL A 220 28.89 -4.15 13.33
CA VAL A 220 27.45 -4.34 13.06
C VAL A 220 26.91 -5.56 13.82
N LYS A 221 27.62 -6.70 13.82
CA LYS A 221 27.22 -7.92 14.55
C LYS A 221 27.07 -7.72 16.06
N CYS A 222 27.90 -6.87 16.68
CA CYS A 222 27.80 -6.52 18.10
C CYS A 222 26.78 -5.40 18.36
N GLY A 223 26.51 -4.54 17.37
CA GLY A 223 25.51 -3.48 17.46
C GLY A 223 24.07 -3.95 17.23
N VAL A 224 23.88 -5.04 16.47
CA VAL A 224 22.55 -5.65 16.25
C VAL A 224 22.17 -6.72 17.28
N ARG A 225 23.13 -7.26 18.05
CA ARG A 225 22.81 -8.09 19.22
C ARG A 225 22.53 -7.17 20.41
N LEU A 226 21.25 -7.04 20.73
CA LEU A 226 20.69 -6.52 21.99
C LEU A 226 21.14 -5.11 22.40
N ARG A 227 20.61 -4.11 21.68
CA ARG A 227 20.03 -2.84 22.21
C ARG A 227 19.64 -1.83 21.12
N SER A 228 20.09 -2.00 19.87
CA SER A 228 19.77 -1.04 18.79
C SER A 228 18.43 -1.28 18.09
N LEU A 229 17.96 -2.53 17.98
CA LEU A 229 16.66 -2.84 17.38
C LEU A 229 15.50 -2.38 18.27
N TYR A 230 15.61 -2.54 19.59
CA TYR A 230 14.54 -2.16 20.52
C TYR A 230 14.40 -0.64 20.71
N ARG A 231 15.47 0.17 20.63
CA ARG A 231 15.32 1.64 20.61
C ARG A 231 14.64 2.14 19.33
N LEU A 232 14.94 1.53 18.18
CA LEU A 232 14.30 1.89 16.90
C LEU A 232 12.83 1.48 16.83
N ILE A 233 12.47 0.35 17.44
CA ILE A 233 11.08 -0.15 17.49
C ILE A 233 10.27 0.62 18.55
N SER A 234 10.83 0.88 19.73
CA SER A 234 10.16 1.63 20.80
C SER A 234 9.93 3.11 20.43
N TYR A 235 10.88 3.76 19.74
CA TYR A 235 10.72 5.16 19.32
C TYR A 235 9.73 5.32 18.16
N ARG A 236 9.51 4.28 17.34
CA ARG A 236 8.49 4.30 16.27
C ARG A 236 7.09 3.96 16.75
N LEU A 237 6.94 3.15 17.80
CA LEU A 237 5.63 2.82 18.37
C LEU A 237 5.05 3.93 19.26
N GLN A 238 5.88 4.77 19.87
CA GLN A 238 5.41 5.96 20.64
C GLN A 238 4.98 7.16 19.78
N VAL A 239 5.18 7.13 18.46
CA VAL A 239 4.81 8.24 17.55
C VAL A 239 3.53 7.94 16.76
N LEU A 240 2.96 6.74 16.88
CA LEU A 240 1.85 6.29 16.01
C LEU A 240 0.56 5.87 16.72
N LEU A 241 0.45 6.02 18.04
CA LEU A 241 -0.81 5.93 18.78
C LEU A 241 -0.81 7.06 19.83
N PRO A 242 -1.97 7.72 20.08
CA PRO A 242 -2.09 9.15 20.40
C PRO A 242 -1.36 9.61 21.67
#